data_AF-A0A078S135-F1
#
_entry.id   AF-A0A078S135-F1
#
_cell.length_a   1.000
_cell.length_b   1.000
_cell.length_c   1.000
_cell.angle_alpha   90.00
_cell.angle_beta   90.00
_cell.angle_gamma   90.00
#
_symmetry.space_group_name_H-M   'P 1'
#
loop_
_entity.id
_entity.type
_entity.pdbx_description
1 polymer ?
#
loop_
_entity_poly.entity_id
_entity_poly.type
_entity_poly.pdbx_seq_one_letter_code
_entity_poly.pdbx_strand_id
1 'polypeptide(L)'
;MNVGYAGVDVFMLLSGYGIAKSLAHNSIKQFYIHRLRRILPLWIVMISSVCIINLILGVGNLGLDIFLLNITSLSFYYNPDLLPEWYLSTLLLFYAVSPLLKMLLEKGSWGLVILISLVVVLEEEFLGTGRWQYDNAVARFPLYLLGMQCALSNKEDLPYKVTIPLFLLSVAFFFQGHHYLFSACAVLLAIQIANILIDKWGVLKNKLFNWIGTHTLDIYVGNTIAAVIAELIFSPEMNVFDKISIDIMMTIGLSLLLWKLNSQLQDLW
;
A
#
# COMPACT_ATOMS: atom_id res chain seq x y z
N MET A 1 12.97 -0.12 -14.71
CA MET A 1 12.40 -1.12 -13.79
C MET A 1 11.98 -0.40 -12.52
N ASN A 2 10.69 -0.13 -12.34
CA ASN A 2 10.15 0.35 -11.07
C ASN A 2 10.07 -0.84 -10.10
N VAL A 3 11.20 -1.14 -9.44
CA VAL A 3 11.30 -2.19 -8.41
C VAL A 3 10.76 -1.69 -7.04
N GLY A 4 10.25 -0.45 -6.99
CA GLY A 4 9.79 0.23 -5.77
C GLY A 4 8.46 -0.26 -5.17
N TYR A 5 7.85 -1.34 -5.66
CA TYR A 5 6.52 -1.76 -5.21
C TYR A 5 6.49 -2.88 -4.17
N ALA A 6 7.64 -3.49 -3.84
CA ALA A 6 7.67 -4.56 -2.83
C ALA A 6 7.16 -4.10 -1.46
N GLY A 7 7.41 -2.83 -1.08
CA GLY A 7 6.86 -2.24 0.15
C GLY A 7 5.34 -2.16 0.14
N VAL A 8 4.75 -1.83 -1.01
CA VAL A 8 3.28 -1.77 -1.19
C VAL A 8 2.67 -3.17 -1.01
N ASP A 9 3.33 -4.21 -1.50
CA ASP A 9 2.86 -5.59 -1.37
C ASP A 9 2.84 -6.05 0.10
N VAL A 10 3.90 -5.72 0.86
CA VAL A 10 3.95 -5.96 2.31
C VAL A 10 2.81 -5.20 3.01
N PHE A 11 2.62 -3.92 2.68
CA PHE A 11 1.55 -3.14 3.28
C PHE A 11 0.16 -3.67 2.92
N MET A 12 -0.07 -4.15 1.70
CA MET A 12 -1.35 -4.75 1.32
C MET A 12 -1.65 -6.02 2.13
N LEU A 13 -0.68 -6.91 2.27
CA LEU A 13 -0.84 -8.13 3.07
C LEU A 13 -1.14 -7.80 4.53
N LEU A 14 -0.32 -6.93 5.14
CA LEU A 14 -0.48 -6.55 6.55
C LEU A 14 -1.78 -5.74 6.79
N SER A 15 -2.20 -4.94 5.82
CA SER A 15 -3.47 -4.22 5.86
C SER A 15 -4.64 -5.21 5.90
N GLY A 16 -4.64 -6.23 5.03
CA GLY A 16 -5.66 -7.28 5.07
C GLY A 16 -5.72 -7.98 6.43
N TYR A 17 -4.56 -8.37 6.95
CA TYR A 17 -4.46 -9.01 8.28
C TYR A 17 -5.02 -8.12 9.40
N GLY A 18 -4.56 -6.87 9.46
CA GLY A 18 -4.99 -5.90 10.49
C GLY A 18 -6.47 -5.56 10.41
N ILE A 19 -7.05 -5.50 9.21
CA ILE A 19 -8.47 -5.21 9.01
C ILE A 19 -9.36 -6.35 9.47
N ALA A 20 -9.01 -7.61 9.14
CA ALA A 20 -9.75 -8.76 9.62
C ALA A 20 -9.76 -8.83 11.16
N LYS A 21 -8.61 -8.58 11.81
CA LYS A 21 -8.55 -8.45 13.28
C LYS A 21 -9.38 -7.27 13.79
N SER A 22 -9.34 -6.11 13.13
CA SER A 22 -10.14 -4.94 13.52
C SER A 22 -11.64 -5.22 13.45
N LEU A 23 -12.11 -5.88 12.38
CA LEU A 23 -13.51 -6.23 12.17
C LEU A 23 -14.01 -7.28 13.18
N ALA A 24 -13.12 -8.12 13.72
CA ALA A 24 -13.49 -9.09 14.76
C ALA A 24 -13.81 -8.42 16.12
N HIS A 25 -13.30 -7.21 16.38
CA HIS A 25 -13.40 -6.54 17.69
C HIS A 25 -14.25 -5.26 17.67
N ASN A 26 -14.76 -4.84 16.51
CA ASN A 26 -15.48 -3.56 16.38
C ASN A 26 -16.77 -3.76 15.58
N SER A 27 -17.79 -2.95 15.88
CA SER A 27 -18.95 -2.82 14.98
C SER A 27 -18.52 -2.26 13.62
N ILE A 28 -19.28 -2.55 12.56
CA ILE A 28 -18.98 -2.05 11.20
C ILE A 28 -18.87 -0.52 11.18
N LYS A 29 -19.72 0.18 11.93
CA LYS A 29 -19.67 1.65 12.05
C LYS A 29 -18.36 2.11 12.69
N GLN A 30 -17.99 1.54 13.83
CA GLN A 30 -16.73 1.87 14.52
C GLN A 30 -15.51 1.56 13.65
N PHE A 31 -15.54 0.42 12.95
CA PHE A 31 -14.51 0.05 12.00
C PHE A 31 -14.27 1.16 10.96
N TYR A 32 -15.31 1.63 10.27
CA TYR A 32 -15.14 2.68 9.26
C TYR A 32 -14.66 4.00 9.88
N ILE A 33 -15.20 4.39 11.03
CA ILE A 33 -14.76 5.61 11.73
C ILE A 33 -13.27 5.54 12.07
N HIS A 34 -12.79 4.42 12.62
CA HIS A 34 -11.37 4.26 12.96
C HIS A 34 -10.47 4.33 11.71
N ARG A 35 -10.92 3.81 10.57
CA ARG A 35 -10.14 3.86 9.33
C ARG A 35 -10.09 5.25 8.73
N LEU A 36 -11.22 5.94 8.67
CA LEU A 36 -11.28 7.31 8.18
C LEU A 36 -10.47 8.25 9.06
N ARG A 37 -10.58 8.16 10.39
CA ARG A 37 -9.77 8.96 11.33
C ARG A 37 -8.27 8.74 11.17
N ARG A 38 -7.85 7.52 10.81
CA ARG A 38 -6.43 7.21 10.60
C ARG A 38 -5.90 7.69 9.25
N ILE A 39 -6.66 7.53 8.17
CA ILE A 39 -6.17 7.80 6.79
C ILE A 39 -6.46 9.22 6.36
N LEU A 40 -7.66 9.73 6.61
CA LEU A 40 -8.15 10.98 6.01
C LEU A 40 -7.28 12.20 6.35
N PRO A 41 -6.79 12.40 7.59
CA PRO A 41 -5.95 13.56 7.90
C PRO A 41 -4.67 13.60 7.05
N LEU A 42 -3.95 12.48 7.00
CA LEU A 42 -2.71 12.37 6.23
C LEU A 42 -2.97 12.41 4.72
N TRP A 43 -4.07 11.82 4.25
CA TRP A 43 -4.49 11.92 2.84
C TRP A 43 -4.73 13.36 2.41
N ILE A 44 -5.47 14.15 3.21
CA ILE A 44 -5.74 15.56 2.92
C ILE A 44 -4.44 16.35 2.87
N VAL A 45 -3.54 16.13 3.84
CA VAL A 45 -2.21 16.79 3.87
C VAL A 45 -1.44 16.45 2.60
N MET A 46 -1.35 15.17 2.24
CA MET A 46 -0.63 14.70 1.06
C MET A 46 -1.17 15.33 -0.24
N ILE A 47 -2.47 15.23 -0.50
CA ILE A 47 -3.09 15.76 -1.72
C ILE A 47 -2.91 17.28 -1.78
N SER A 48 -3.06 17.98 -0.66
CA SER A 48 -2.85 19.42 -0.59
C SER A 48 -1.39 19.80 -0.86
N SER A 49 -0.43 19.11 -0.27
CA SER A 49 1.00 19.34 -0.50
C SER A 49 1.37 19.11 -1.95
N VAL A 50 0.94 18.00 -2.56
CA VAL A 50 1.24 17.71 -3.97
C VAL A 50 0.59 18.73 -4.90
N CYS A 51 -0.66 19.13 -4.63
CA CYS A 51 -1.34 20.18 -5.39
C CYS A 51 -0.55 21.51 -5.35
N ILE A 52 -0.09 21.93 -4.16
CA ILE A 52 0.72 23.15 -3.99
C ILE A 52 2.05 23.03 -4.74
N ILE A 53 2.73 21.90 -4.67
CA ILE A 53 4.01 21.70 -5.38
C ILE A 53 3.81 21.76 -6.90
N ASN A 54 2.78 21.09 -7.42
CA ASN A 54 2.45 21.11 -8.84
C ASN A 54 2.07 22.52 -9.32
N LEU A 55 1.38 23.32 -8.48
CA LEU A 55 1.09 24.73 -8.76
C LEU A 55 2.39 25.55 -8.89
N ILE A 56 3.35 25.32 -7.99
CA ILE A 56 4.67 25.99 -8.02
C ILE A 56 5.45 25.60 -9.29
N LEU A 57 5.33 24.36 -9.71
CA LEU A 57 5.94 23.83 -10.94
C LEU A 57 5.32 24.35 -12.23
N GLY A 58 4.09 24.85 -12.18
CA GLY A 58 3.29 25.11 -13.38
C GLY A 58 2.99 23.82 -14.17
N VAL A 59 2.93 22.67 -13.48
CA VAL A 59 2.70 21.35 -14.11
C VAL A 59 1.32 20.82 -13.70
N GLY A 60 0.57 20.35 -14.69
CA GLY A 60 -0.74 19.73 -14.49
C GLY A 60 -1.92 20.70 -14.49
N ASN A 61 -3.13 20.13 -14.61
CA ASN A 61 -4.37 20.89 -14.51
C ASN A 61 -4.81 20.87 -13.04
N LEU A 62 -4.79 22.04 -12.39
CA LEU A 62 -4.98 22.18 -10.93
C LEU A 62 -6.25 22.98 -10.63
N GLY A 63 -7.27 22.78 -11.46
CA GLY A 63 -8.61 23.31 -11.19
C GLY A 63 -9.15 22.83 -9.84
N LEU A 64 -10.00 23.65 -9.23
CA LEU A 64 -10.64 23.33 -7.95
C LEU A 64 -11.48 22.05 -8.05
N ASP A 65 -12.01 21.75 -9.23
CA ASP A 65 -12.67 20.49 -9.56
C ASP A 65 -11.74 19.28 -9.41
N ILE A 66 -10.54 19.32 -10.01
CA ILE A 66 -9.55 18.23 -9.91
C ILE A 66 -9.06 18.08 -8.48
N PHE A 67 -8.83 19.19 -7.77
CA PHE A 67 -8.46 19.15 -6.35
C PHE A 67 -9.53 18.46 -5.50
N LEU A 68 -10.81 18.78 -5.70
CA LEU A 68 -11.91 18.14 -4.97
C LEU A 68 -12.05 16.65 -5.34
N LEU A 69 -11.87 16.29 -6.62
CA LEU A 69 -11.86 14.90 -7.05
C LEU A 69 -10.69 14.12 -6.41
N ASN A 70 -9.52 14.75 -6.28
CA ASN A 70 -8.36 14.15 -5.63
C ASN A 70 -8.56 14.00 -4.12
N ILE A 71 -9.02 15.04 -3.40
CA ILE A 71 -9.28 14.93 -1.95
C ILE A 71 -10.32 13.86 -1.63
N THR A 72 -11.32 13.68 -2.48
CA THR A 72 -12.37 12.66 -2.28
C THR A 72 -11.96 11.27 -2.77
N SER A 73 -10.76 11.10 -3.33
CA SER A 73 -10.30 9.90 -4.06
C SER A 73 -11.11 9.55 -5.32
N LEU A 74 -12.10 10.36 -5.70
CA LEU A 74 -12.97 10.12 -6.85
C LEU A 74 -12.21 10.07 -8.17
N SER A 75 -11.10 10.81 -8.27
CA SER A 75 -10.18 10.72 -9.40
C SER A 75 -9.73 9.28 -9.67
N PHE A 76 -9.55 8.43 -8.66
CA PHE A 76 -9.18 7.03 -8.87
C PHE A 76 -10.19 6.30 -9.75
N TYR A 77 -11.48 6.53 -9.55
CA TYR A 77 -12.55 5.82 -10.26
C TYR A 77 -12.90 6.44 -11.61
N TYR A 78 -12.67 7.75 -11.75
CA TYR A 78 -12.97 8.48 -12.98
C TYR A 78 -11.78 8.46 -13.96
N ASN A 79 -10.60 8.86 -13.50
CA ASN A 79 -9.37 8.87 -14.28
C ASN A 79 -8.15 8.84 -13.32
N PRO A 80 -7.55 7.66 -13.08
CA PRO A 80 -6.54 7.48 -12.06
C PRO A 80 -5.22 8.20 -12.38
N ASP A 81 -5.04 8.70 -13.62
CA ASP A 81 -3.89 9.53 -14.00
C ASP A 81 -3.95 10.93 -13.37
N LEU A 82 -5.12 11.36 -12.89
CA LEU A 82 -5.28 12.64 -12.19
C LEU A 82 -4.80 12.59 -10.74
N LEU A 83 -4.61 11.39 -10.19
CA LEU A 83 -4.15 11.20 -8.83
C LEU A 83 -2.62 11.21 -8.77
N PRO A 84 -2.04 11.91 -7.79
CA PRO A 84 -0.61 11.84 -7.56
C PRO A 84 -0.18 10.46 -7.02
N GLU A 85 -1.10 9.72 -6.41
CA GLU A 85 -0.83 8.38 -5.91
C GLU A 85 -2.10 7.51 -5.88
N TRP A 86 -1.96 6.23 -6.23
CA TRP A 86 -3.07 5.29 -6.44
C TRP A 86 -3.34 4.36 -5.24
N TYR A 87 -2.35 4.18 -4.37
CA TYR A 87 -2.34 3.14 -3.35
C TYR A 87 -3.31 3.44 -2.21
N LEU A 88 -3.34 4.65 -1.62
CA LEU A 88 -4.30 4.91 -0.53
C LEU A 88 -5.74 4.92 -1.04
N SER A 89 -5.99 5.36 -2.27
CA SER A 89 -7.31 5.23 -2.91
C SER A 89 -7.74 3.76 -3.03
N THR A 90 -6.82 2.89 -3.48
CA THR A 90 -7.05 1.44 -3.54
C THR A 90 -7.29 0.85 -2.16
N LEU A 91 -6.53 1.29 -1.16
CA LEU A 91 -6.65 0.83 0.22
C LEU A 91 -8.02 1.21 0.82
N LEU A 92 -8.50 2.43 0.57
CA LEU A 92 -9.83 2.88 0.96
C LEU A 92 -10.92 2.04 0.30
N LEU A 93 -10.78 1.72 -0.99
CA LEU A 93 -11.70 0.82 -1.70
C LEU A 93 -11.74 -0.57 -1.03
N PHE A 94 -10.58 -1.16 -0.77
CA PHE A 94 -10.50 -2.47 -0.13
C PHE A 94 -11.11 -2.45 1.27
N TYR A 95 -10.88 -1.39 2.03
CA TYR A 95 -11.47 -1.19 3.35
C TYR A 95 -12.99 -1.06 3.28
N ALA A 96 -13.52 -0.36 2.28
CA ALA A 96 -14.96 -0.22 2.05
C ALA A 96 -15.64 -1.57 1.79
N VAL A 97 -14.99 -2.49 1.08
CA VAL A 97 -15.56 -3.82 0.80
C VAL A 97 -15.23 -4.87 1.87
N SER A 98 -14.34 -4.56 2.82
CA SER A 98 -13.81 -5.52 3.80
C SER A 98 -14.84 -6.24 4.65
N PRO A 99 -15.93 -5.61 5.15
CA PRO A 99 -16.94 -6.34 5.92
C PRO A 99 -17.59 -7.46 5.10
N LEU A 100 -17.88 -7.21 3.82
CA LEU A 100 -18.40 -8.21 2.91
C LEU A 100 -17.37 -9.31 2.63
N LEU A 101 -16.12 -8.93 2.36
CA LEU A 101 -15.03 -9.90 2.15
C LEU A 101 -14.84 -10.81 3.36
N LYS A 102 -14.91 -10.28 4.58
CA LYS A 102 -14.87 -11.09 5.81
C LYS A 102 -15.99 -12.13 5.83
N MET A 103 -17.24 -11.73 5.55
CA MET A 103 -18.38 -12.64 5.51
C MET A 103 -18.22 -13.75 4.45
N LEU A 104 -17.63 -13.43 3.30
CA LEU A 104 -17.36 -14.39 2.24
C LEU A 104 -16.21 -15.34 2.59
N LEU A 105 -15.12 -14.82 3.16
CA LEU A 105 -13.95 -15.59 3.57
C LEU A 105 -14.25 -16.54 4.73
N GLU A 106 -15.16 -16.18 5.64
CA GLU A 106 -15.61 -17.10 6.70
C GLU A 106 -16.34 -18.34 6.13
N LYS A 107 -16.96 -18.23 4.95
CA LYS A 107 -17.66 -19.33 4.28
C LYS A 107 -16.77 -20.09 3.29
N GLY A 108 -16.06 -19.36 2.44
CA GLY A 108 -15.26 -19.91 1.35
C GLY A 108 -13.79 -20.21 1.73
N SER A 109 -13.32 -19.66 2.85
CA SER A 109 -11.99 -19.90 3.42
C SER A 109 -10.87 -19.74 2.38
N TRP A 110 -9.84 -20.58 2.48
CA TRP A 110 -8.71 -20.65 1.53
C TRP A 110 -9.14 -20.95 0.09
N GLY A 111 -10.26 -21.66 -0.12
CA GLY A 111 -10.78 -21.94 -1.45
C GLY A 111 -11.21 -20.68 -2.19
N LEU A 112 -11.82 -19.72 -1.49
CA LEU A 112 -12.19 -18.43 -2.06
C LEU A 112 -10.96 -17.58 -2.41
N VAL A 113 -9.93 -17.59 -1.56
CA VAL A 113 -8.66 -16.89 -1.86
C VAL A 113 -8.02 -17.45 -3.13
N ILE A 114 -7.98 -18.78 -3.27
CA ILE A 114 -7.44 -19.44 -4.47
C ILE A 114 -8.27 -19.08 -5.69
N LEU A 115 -9.61 -19.17 -5.61
CA LEU A 115 -10.50 -18.83 -6.71
C LEU A 115 -10.30 -17.39 -7.19
N ILE A 116 -10.26 -16.43 -6.26
CA ILE A 116 -10.05 -15.01 -6.61
C ILE A 116 -8.65 -14.80 -7.19
N SER A 117 -7.63 -15.47 -6.65
CA SER A 117 -6.27 -15.41 -7.19
C SER A 117 -6.23 -15.88 -8.65
N LEU A 118 -6.92 -16.98 -8.97
CA LEU A 118 -7.03 -17.48 -10.35
C LEU A 118 -7.76 -16.49 -11.25
N VAL A 119 -8.87 -15.91 -10.79
CA VAL A 119 -9.60 -14.88 -11.55
C VAL A 119 -8.71 -13.67 -11.86
N VAL A 120 -7.91 -13.21 -10.89
CA VAL A 120 -6.97 -12.10 -11.07
C VAL A 120 -5.89 -12.43 -12.10
N VAL A 121 -5.31 -13.64 -12.05
CA VAL A 121 -4.32 -14.07 -13.06
C VAL A 121 -4.95 -14.11 -14.46
N LEU A 122 -6.17 -14.63 -14.58
CA LEU A 122 -6.88 -14.68 -15.86
C LEU A 122 -7.26 -13.27 -16.37
N GLU A 123 -7.66 -12.37 -15.47
CA GLU A 123 -7.98 -10.98 -15.82
C GLU A 123 -6.75 -10.26 -16.36
N GLU A 124 -5.60 -10.41 -15.71
CA GLU A 124 -4.35 -9.78 -16.14
C GLU A 124 -3.80 -10.36 -17.45
N GLU A 125 -4.00 -11.65 -17.70
CA GLU A 125 -3.61 -12.31 -18.95
C GLU A 125 -4.49 -11.91 -20.14
N PHE A 126 -5.81 -11.85 -19.95
CA PHE A 126 -6.76 -11.80 -21.07
C PHE A 126 -7.49 -10.47 -21.24
N LEU A 127 -7.68 -9.72 -20.16
CA LEU A 127 -8.50 -8.51 -20.18
C LEU A 127 -7.61 -7.29 -20.12
N GLY A 128 -6.86 -7.13 -19.02
CA GLY A 128 -6.06 -5.94 -18.75
C GLY A 128 -6.91 -4.66 -18.71
N THR A 129 -6.60 -3.75 -17.79
CA THR A 129 -7.42 -2.53 -17.70
C THR A 129 -6.93 -1.41 -18.62
N GLY A 130 -5.75 -1.58 -19.23
CA GLY A 130 -5.05 -0.56 -20.01
C GLY A 130 -4.52 0.60 -19.16
N ARG A 131 -4.67 0.54 -17.83
CA ARG A 131 -4.20 1.57 -16.89
C ARG A 131 -3.44 0.91 -15.76
N TRP A 132 -2.16 1.25 -15.67
CA TRP A 132 -1.23 0.62 -14.73
C TRP A 132 -1.69 0.69 -13.27
N GLN A 133 -2.38 1.75 -12.85
CA GLN A 133 -2.89 1.90 -11.47
C GLN A 133 -3.91 0.82 -11.12
N TYR A 134 -4.80 0.47 -12.05
CA TYR A 134 -5.81 -0.55 -11.85
C TYR A 134 -5.19 -1.95 -11.92
N ASP A 135 -4.31 -2.20 -12.90
CA ASP A 135 -3.57 -3.46 -12.98
C ASP A 135 -2.79 -3.70 -11.67
N ASN A 136 -2.17 -2.66 -11.11
CA ASN A 136 -1.50 -2.73 -9.80
C ASN A 136 -2.45 -3.07 -8.66
N ALA A 137 -3.64 -2.47 -8.63
CA ALA A 137 -4.64 -2.71 -7.59
C ALA A 137 -5.18 -4.14 -7.67
N VAL A 138 -5.54 -4.59 -8.87
CA VAL A 138 -6.12 -5.93 -9.12
C VAL A 138 -5.11 -7.03 -8.79
N ALA A 139 -3.87 -6.92 -9.26
CA ALA A 139 -2.81 -7.89 -8.97
C ALA A 139 -2.52 -8.07 -7.47
N ARG A 140 -2.80 -7.04 -6.65
CA ARG A 140 -2.56 -7.04 -5.19
C ARG A 140 -3.77 -7.38 -4.36
N PHE A 141 -4.95 -7.45 -4.96
CA PHE A 141 -6.15 -7.84 -4.24
C PHE A 141 -6.05 -9.24 -3.62
N PRO A 142 -5.45 -10.26 -4.28
CA PRO A 142 -5.20 -11.56 -3.67
C PRO A 142 -4.31 -11.49 -2.42
N LEU A 143 -3.28 -10.63 -2.42
CA LEU A 143 -2.44 -10.41 -1.23
C LEU A 143 -3.24 -9.84 -0.06
N TYR A 144 -4.10 -8.86 -0.33
CA TYR A 144 -4.99 -8.29 0.67
C TYR A 144 -5.90 -9.37 1.29
N LEU A 145 -6.53 -10.20 0.44
CA LEU A 145 -7.39 -11.30 0.88
C LEU A 145 -6.62 -12.38 1.65
N LEU A 146 -5.41 -12.71 1.21
CA LEU A 146 -4.52 -13.64 1.89
C LEU A 146 -4.23 -13.16 3.32
N GLY A 147 -3.94 -11.88 3.49
CA GLY A 147 -3.77 -11.27 4.80
C GLY A 147 -5.00 -11.42 5.69
N MET A 148 -6.19 -11.10 5.15
CA MET A 148 -7.45 -11.30 5.88
C MET A 148 -7.66 -12.77 6.28
N GLN A 149 -7.44 -13.70 5.35
CA GLN A 149 -7.63 -15.13 5.58
C GLN A 149 -6.64 -15.69 6.62
N CYS A 150 -5.40 -15.23 6.62
CA CYS A 150 -4.41 -15.54 7.65
C CYS A 150 -4.90 -15.11 9.04
N ALA A 151 -5.39 -13.88 9.18
CA ALA A 151 -5.94 -13.36 10.44
C ALA A 151 -7.16 -14.14 10.93
N LEU A 152 -8.09 -14.50 10.03
CA LEU A 152 -9.28 -15.29 10.33
C LEU A 152 -8.93 -16.74 10.71
N SER A 153 -7.88 -17.29 10.11
CA SER A 153 -7.39 -18.65 10.40
C SER A 153 -6.41 -18.72 11.58
N ASN A 154 -6.09 -17.59 12.22
CA ASN A 154 -5.02 -17.44 13.22
C ASN A 154 -3.68 -18.03 12.75
N LYS A 155 -3.33 -17.83 11.47
CA LYS A 155 -2.03 -18.19 10.92
C LYS A 155 -1.16 -16.94 10.85
N GLU A 156 -0.08 -16.94 11.62
CA GLU A 156 0.89 -15.85 11.65
C GLU A 156 1.96 -16.01 10.55
N ASP A 157 2.28 -17.26 10.19
CA ASP A 157 3.24 -17.58 9.14
C ASP A 157 2.64 -18.39 7.99
N LEU A 158 3.14 -18.13 6.79
CA LEU A 158 2.90 -18.94 5.60
C LEU A 158 3.97 -20.02 5.49
N PRO A 159 3.62 -21.30 5.24
CA PRO A 159 4.61 -22.37 5.18
C PRO A 159 5.47 -22.30 3.92
N TYR A 160 6.75 -22.72 4.02
CA TYR A 160 7.69 -22.78 2.87
C TYR A 160 7.16 -23.61 1.70
N LYS A 161 6.35 -24.63 2.01
CA LYS A 161 5.69 -25.48 1.01
C LYS A 161 4.69 -24.72 0.13
N VAL A 162 4.33 -23.49 0.52
CA VAL A 162 3.44 -22.59 -0.24
C VAL A 162 4.24 -21.41 -0.82
N THR A 163 5.08 -20.75 0.00
CA THR A 163 5.81 -19.56 -0.44
C THR A 163 6.88 -19.86 -1.50
N ILE A 164 7.58 -21.00 -1.43
CA ILE A 164 8.61 -21.37 -2.42
C ILE A 164 7.96 -21.63 -3.79
N PRO A 165 6.91 -22.48 -3.93
CA PRO A 165 6.23 -22.62 -5.21
C PRO A 165 5.67 -21.31 -5.76
N LEU A 166 5.09 -20.45 -4.91
CA LEU A 166 4.59 -19.14 -5.36
C LEU A 166 5.72 -18.22 -5.83
N PHE A 167 6.89 -18.27 -5.20
CA PHE A 167 8.07 -17.55 -5.69
C PHE A 167 8.55 -18.09 -7.05
N LEU A 168 8.56 -19.41 -7.23
CA LEU A 168 8.92 -19.99 -8.54
C LEU A 168 7.90 -19.62 -9.63
N LEU A 169 6.60 -19.60 -9.30
CA LEU A 169 5.56 -19.10 -10.17
C LEU A 169 5.74 -17.60 -10.48
N SER A 170 6.14 -16.80 -9.49
CA SER A 170 6.38 -15.38 -9.68
C SER A 170 7.49 -15.12 -10.69
N VAL A 171 8.56 -15.93 -10.69
CA VAL A 171 9.61 -15.86 -11.70
C VAL A 171 9.06 -16.09 -13.11
N ALA A 172 8.10 -16.99 -13.29
CA ALA A 172 7.43 -17.17 -14.59
C ALA A 172 6.65 -15.91 -15.01
N PHE A 173 5.88 -15.30 -14.08
CA PHE A 173 5.20 -14.03 -14.32
C PHE A 173 6.15 -12.91 -14.72
N PHE A 174 7.34 -12.84 -14.09
CA PHE A 174 8.35 -11.84 -14.44
C PHE A 174 8.80 -11.96 -15.91
N PHE A 175 9.07 -13.18 -16.38
CA PHE A 175 9.50 -13.41 -17.76
C PHE A 175 8.39 -13.22 -18.79
N GLN A 176 7.12 -13.33 -18.38
CA GLN A 176 5.96 -13.06 -19.23
C GLN A 176 5.57 -11.57 -19.25
N GLY A 177 6.20 -10.73 -18.42
CA GLY A 177 5.92 -9.29 -18.34
C GLY A 177 4.86 -8.91 -17.29
N HIS A 178 4.31 -9.88 -16.55
CA HIS A 178 3.37 -9.67 -15.45
C HIS A 178 4.09 -9.23 -14.17
N HIS A 179 4.65 -8.02 -14.20
CA HIS A 179 5.51 -7.52 -13.13
C HIS A 179 4.78 -7.33 -11.79
N TYR A 180 3.46 -7.07 -11.81
CA TYR A 180 2.67 -6.89 -10.59
C TYR A 180 2.35 -8.23 -9.92
N LEU A 181 1.98 -9.26 -10.70
CA LEU A 181 1.85 -10.64 -10.18
C LEU A 181 3.19 -11.18 -9.68
N PHE A 182 4.28 -10.90 -10.40
CA PHE A 182 5.62 -11.25 -9.92
C PHE A 182 5.86 -10.68 -8.51
N SER A 183 5.66 -9.38 -8.34
CA SER A 183 5.89 -8.71 -7.05
C SER A 183 4.98 -9.26 -5.96
N ALA A 184 3.69 -9.43 -6.28
CA ALA A 184 2.68 -9.92 -5.35
C ALA A 184 2.95 -11.36 -4.86
N CYS A 185 3.47 -12.23 -5.71
CA CYS A 185 3.83 -13.59 -5.29
C CYS A 185 5.22 -13.64 -4.62
N ALA A 186 6.20 -12.87 -5.12
CA ALA A 186 7.57 -12.88 -4.60
C ALA A 186 7.66 -12.37 -3.15
N VAL A 187 6.83 -11.38 -2.79
CA VAL A 187 6.85 -10.78 -1.45
C VAL A 187 6.58 -11.80 -0.34
N LEU A 188 5.85 -12.88 -0.61
CA LEU A 188 5.48 -13.87 0.40
C LEU A 188 6.70 -14.62 0.94
N LEU A 189 7.63 -14.98 0.05
CA LEU A 189 8.90 -15.57 0.47
C LEU A 189 9.78 -14.55 1.18
N ALA A 190 9.79 -13.29 0.70
CA ALA A 190 10.55 -12.21 1.34
C ALA A 190 10.10 -11.96 2.78
N ILE A 191 8.79 -11.92 3.04
CA ILE A 191 8.21 -11.78 4.39
C ILE A 191 8.59 -12.97 5.26
N GLN A 192 8.52 -14.19 4.72
CA GLN A 192 8.91 -15.36 5.49
C GLN A 192 10.38 -15.33 5.90
N ILE A 193 11.28 -14.94 4.99
CA ILE A 193 12.70 -14.75 5.31
C ILE A 193 12.87 -13.65 6.36
N ALA A 194 12.14 -12.54 6.21
CA ALA A 194 12.17 -11.44 7.17
C ALA A 194 11.74 -11.89 8.58
N ASN A 195 10.67 -12.70 8.71
CA ASN A 195 10.24 -13.24 10.00
C ASN A 195 11.34 -14.07 10.68
N ILE A 196 12.03 -14.94 9.94
CA ILE A 196 13.18 -15.71 10.50
C ILE A 196 14.27 -14.78 11.00
N LEU A 197 14.62 -13.75 10.23
CA LEU A 197 15.68 -12.82 10.60
C LEU A 197 15.28 -11.99 11.83
N ILE A 198 14.01 -11.57 11.87
CA ILE A 198 13.43 -10.85 13.00
C ILE A 198 13.51 -11.68 14.27
N ASP A 199 13.12 -12.96 14.22
CA ASP A 199 13.16 -13.87 15.37
C ASP A 199 14.59 -14.15 15.81
N LYS A 200 15.47 -14.44 14.84
CA LYS A 200 16.88 -14.74 15.10
C LYS A 200 17.62 -13.57 15.74
N TRP A 201 17.31 -12.34 15.34
CA TRP A 201 18.00 -11.13 15.82
C TRP A 201 17.21 -10.36 16.88
N GLY A 202 16.03 -10.84 17.26
CA GLY A 202 15.17 -10.17 18.25
C GLY A 202 14.77 -8.75 17.84
N VAL A 203 14.59 -8.49 16.55
CA VAL A 203 14.37 -7.14 15.99
C VAL A 203 13.15 -6.46 16.60
N LEU A 204 12.08 -7.21 16.89
CA LEU A 204 10.86 -6.68 17.52
C LEU A 204 11.06 -6.23 18.98
N LYS A 205 12.16 -6.59 19.64
CA LYS A 205 12.52 -6.04 20.95
C LYS A 205 13.12 -4.64 20.84
N ASN A 206 13.48 -4.21 19.63
CA ASN A 206 14.05 -2.91 19.39
C ASN A 206 12.94 -1.84 19.29
N LYS A 207 13.02 -0.84 20.17
CA LYS A 207 12.06 0.28 20.22
C LYS A 207 11.97 1.05 18.91
N LEU A 208 13.07 1.18 18.16
CA LEU A 208 13.10 1.88 16.89
C LEU A 208 12.25 1.17 15.83
N PHE A 209 12.40 -0.15 15.69
CA PHE A 209 11.63 -0.92 14.70
C PHE A 209 10.13 -0.93 15.03
N ASN A 210 9.77 -1.03 16.31
CA ASN A 210 8.38 -0.90 16.73
C ASN A 210 7.83 0.50 16.42
N TRP A 211 8.61 1.54 16.69
CA TRP A 211 8.22 2.91 16.35
C TRP A 211 8.05 3.11 14.84
N ILE A 212 8.95 2.58 14.01
CA ILE A 212 8.81 2.63 12.54
C ILE A 212 7.50 1.94 12.12
N GLY A 213 7.23 0.76 12.67
CA GLY A 213 6.03 -0.03 12.38
C GLY A 213 4.72 0.72 12.66
N THR A 214 4.66 1.47 13.77
CA THR A 214 3.46 2.25 14.14
C THR A 214 3.24 3.48 13.27
N HIS A 215 4.30 4.02 12.64
CA HIS A 215 4.28 5.25 11.83
C HIS A 215 4.44 4.98 10.33
N THR A 216 4.18 3.76 9.88
CA THR A 216 4.30 3.35 8.47
C THR A 216 3.48 4.19 7.49
N LEU A 217 2.31 4.68 7.91
CA LEU A 217 1.48 5.55 7.07
C LEU A 217 2.08 6.95 6.93
N ASP A 218 2.58 7.51 8.04
CA ASP A 218 3.28 8.81 8.04
C ASP A 218 4.53 8.74 7.16
N ILE A 219 5.26 7.61 7.22
CA ILE A 219 6.42 7.34 6.37
C ILE A 219 6.03 7.23 4.89
N TYR A 220 4.97 6.50 4.58
CA TYR A 220 4.47 6.37 3.21
C TYR A 220 4.11 7.74 2.62
N VAL A 221 3.32 8.54 3.35
CA VAL A 221 2.92 9.88 2.90
C VAL A 221 4.12 10.81 2.76
N GLY A 222 5.06 10.75 3.70
CA GLY A 222 6.32 11.50 3.62
C GLY A 222 7.12 11.15 2.37
N ASN A 223 7.23 9.87 2.04
CA ASN A 223 7.89 9.38 0.84
C ASN A 223 7.18 9.85 -0.44
N THR A 224 5.84 9.84 -0.49
CA THR A 224 5.08 10.34 -1.65
C THR A 224 5.32 11.81 -1.89
N ILE A 225 5.30 12.63 -0.83
CA ILE A 225 5.60 14.07 -0.96
C ILE A 225 7.07 14.29 -1.35
N ALA A 226 8.00 13.53 -0.77
CA ALA A 226 9.42 13.58 -1.11
C ALA A 226 9.67 13.30 -2.59
N ALA A 227 9.01 12.27 -3.14
CA ALA A 227 9.12 11.92 -4.56
C ALA A 227 8.66 13.06 -5.49
N VAL A 228 7.58 13.76 -5.15
CA VAL A 228 7.12 14.92 -5.93
C VAL A 228 8.08 16.11 -5.80
N ILE A 229 8.64 16.34 -4.60
CA ILE A 229 9.67 17.38 -4.41
C ILE A 229 10.96 17.03 -5.17
N ALA A 230 11.31 15.75 -5.24
CA ALA A 230 12.50 15.29 -5.94
C ALA A 230 12.47 15.66 -7.43
N GLU A 231 11.30 15.71 -8.06
CA GLU A 231 11.13 16.21 -9.44
C GLU A 231 11.55 17.68 -9.61
N LEU A 232 11.53 18.49 -8.54
CA LEU A 232 12.00 19.87 -8.54
C LEU A 232 13.52 19.99 -8.47
N ILE A 233 14.16 19.10 -7.70
CA ILE A 233 15.53 19.29 -7.24
C ILE A 233 16.50 18.39 -8.02
N PHE A 234 16.05 17.23 -8.48
CA PHE A 234 16.93 16.25 -9.13
C PHE A 234 17.14 16.60 -10.59
N SER A 235 18.34 17.07 -10.90
CA SER A 235 18.79 17.21 -12.28
C SER A 235 19.25 15.86 -12.84
N PRO A 236 19.16 15.64 -14.17
CA PRO A 236 19.71 14.43 -14.81
C PRO A 236 21.20 14.23 -14.52
N GLU A 237 21.97 15.31 -14.38
CA GLU A 237 23.42 15.30 -14.15
C GLU A 237 23.83 15.01 -12.69
N MET A 238 22.90 15.14 -11.74
CA MET A 238 23.18 14.88 -10.34
C MET A 238 23.52 13.40 -10.10
N ASN A 239 24.51 13.15 -9.24
CA ASN A 239 24.98 11.80 -8.94
C ASN A 239 23.86 10.96 -8.31
N VAL A 240 23.80 9.68 -8.67
CA VAL A 240 22.80 8.73 -8.15
C VAL A 240 22.85 8.61 -6.64
N PHE A 241 24.05 8.60 -6.03
CA PHE A 241 24.19 8.56 -4.58
C PHE A 241 23.65 9.82 -3.91
N ASP A 242 23.88 10.99 -4.49
CA ASP A 242 23.34 12.25 -3.97
C ASP A 242 21.82 12.25 -4.02
N LYS A 243 21.23 11.80 -5.14
CA LYS A 243 19.77 11.66 -5.27
C LYS A 243 19.20 10.74 -4.18
N ILE A 244 19.80 9.56 -4.00
CA ILE A 244 19.36 8.61 -2.97
C ILE A 244 19.49 9.21 -1.57
N SER A 245 20.62 9.85 -1.26
CA SER A 245 20.84 10.48 0.04
C SER A 245 19.84 11.59 0.33
N ILE A 246 19.59 12.47 -0.65
CA ILE A 246 18.61 13.56 -0.50
C ILE A 246 17.20 12.98 -0.35
N ASP A 247 16.81 12.00 -1.15
CA ASP A 247 15.48 11.36 -1.09
C ASP A 247 15.22 10.69 0.27
N ILE A 248 16.20 9.95 0.79
CA ILE A 248 16.12 9.34 2.12
C ILE A 248 16.00 10.42 3.20
N MET A 249 16.81 11.49 3.13
CA MET A 249 16.76 12.59 4.10
C MET A 249 15.42 13.33 4.06
N MET A 250 14.88 13.61 2.87
CA MET A 250 13.57 14.23 2.69
C MET A 250 12.47 13.34 3.24
N THR A 251 12.49 12.05 2.89
CA THR A 251 11.52 11.07 3.39
C THR A 251 11.53 11.02 4.91
N ILE A 252 12.69 10.89 5.54
CA ILE A 252 12.80 10.87 7.01
C ILE A 252 12.29 12.19 7.61
N GLY A 253 12.72 13.34 7.09
CA GLY A 253 12.33 14.65 7.59
C GLY A 253 10.82 14.90 7.51
N LEU A 254 10.22 14.60 6.35
CA LEU A 254 8.77 14.72 6.14
C LEU A 254 7.99 13.74 7.00
N SER A 255 8.47 12.50 7.14
CA SER A 255 7.84 11.49 8.01
C SER A 255 7.77 11.95 9.46
N LEU A 256 8.85 12.53 9.99
CA LEU A 256 8.90 13.06 11.36
C LEU A 256 7.97 14.27 11.55
N LEU A 257 7.91 15.15 10.54
CA LEU A 257 7.00 16.29 10.55
C LEU A 257 5.53 15.82 10.56
N LEU A 258 5.19 14.92 9.64
CA LEU A 258 3.84 14.36 9.50
C LEU A 258 3.41 13.61 10.74
N TRP A 259 4.30 12.81 11.33
CA TRP A 259 4.04 12.14 12.60
C TRP A 259 3.60 13.14 13.69
N LYS A 260 4.37 14.23 13.86
CA LYS A 260 4.07 15.24 14.88
C LYS A 260 2.77 15.98 14.60
N LEU A 261 2.47 16.27 13.34
CA LEU A 261 1.20 16.87 12.92
C LEU A 261 0.03 15.92 13.18
N ASN A 262 0.18 14.65 12.79
CA ASN A 262 -0.83 13.62 12.93
C ASN A 262 -1.14 13.33 14.40
N SER A 263 -0.13 13.30 15.29
CA SER A 263 -0.38 13.14 16.72
C SER A 263 -1.21 14.28 17.29
N GLN A 264 -0.95 15.53 16.88
CA GLN A 264 -1.73 16.69 17.32
C GLN A 264 -3.16 16.69 16.74
N LEU A 265 -3.32 16.24 15.50
CA LEU A 265 -4.62 16.14 14.86
C LEU A 265 -5.47 15.05 15.51
N GLN A 266 -4.88 13.92 15.91
CA GLN A 266 -5.62 12.85 16.59
C GLN A 266 -6.14 13.26 17.97
N ASP A 267 -5.48 14.18 18.67
CA ASP A 267 -5.95 14.72 19.95
C ASP A 267 -7.21 15.62 19.81
N LEU A 268 -7.55 16.06 18.60
CA LEU A 268 -8.70 16.93 18.31
C LEU A 268 -10.00 16.16 17.99
N TRP A 269 -9.98 14.82 17.85
CA TRP A 269 -11.09 13.99 17.33
C TRP A 269 -11.51 12.83 18.24
#